data_AF-A0A662B8S7-F1
#
_entry.id   AF-A0A662B8S7-F1
#
_cell.length_a   1.000
_cell.length_b   1.000
_cell.length_c   1.000
_cell.angle_alpha   90.00
_cell.angle_beta   90.00
_cell.angle_gamma   90.00
#
_symmetry.space_group_name_H-M   'P 1'
#
loop_
_entity.id
_entity.type
_entity.pdbx_description
1 polymer ?
#
loop_
_entity_poly.entity_id
_entity_poly.type
_entity_poly.pdbx_seq_one_letter_code
_entity_poly.pdbx_strand_id
1 'polypeptide(L)'
;RPYLPYNQEGTVAAGYPVFDWENAYVPRFDDYFRTSFRVGLRRNERKFNVAFLIDVQYRANYTYIYMYRIDVVTGEIVKDFNMGWYPNGTVRFQF
;
A
#
# COMPACT_ATOMS: atom_id res chain seq x y z
N ARG A 1 8.84 -6.89 -2.37
CA ARG A 1 9.16 -6.07 -3.58
C ARG A 1 10.54 -5.44 -3.36
N PRO A 2 11.45 -5.44 -4.36
CA PRO A 2 12.74 -4.74 -4.23
C PRO A 2 12.56 -3.24 -4.04
N TYR A 3 13.44 -2.59 -3.28
CA TYR A 3 13.45 -1.13 -3.10
C TYR A 3 14.86 -0.56 -3.11
N LEU A 4 14.95 0.75 -3.29
CA LEU A 4 16.21 1.50 -3.20
C LEU A 4 16.42 1.95 -1.75
N PRO A 5 17.43 1.41 -1.03
CA PRO A 5 17.68 1.80 0.35
C PRO A 5 18.21 3.24 0.46
N TYR A 6 18.02 3.85 1.63
CA TYR A 6 18.64 5.13 1.97
C TYR A 6 20.07 4.91 2.44
N ASN A 7 20.98 5.79 2.00
CA ASN A 7 22.28 5.94 2.64
C ASN A 7 22.08 6.83 3.87
N GLN A 8 22.07 6.23 5.07
CA GLN A 8 21.78 6.94 6.32
C GLN A 8 22.83 8.01 6.63
N GLU A 9 24.11 7.64 6.57
CA GLU A 9 25.22 8.56 6.84
C GLU A 9 25.27 9.71 5.83
N GLY A 10 25.11 9.39 4.53
CA GLY A 10 25.06 10.38 3.46
C GLY A 10 23.84 11.32 3.57
N THR A 11 22.70 10.79 4.02
CA THR A 11 21.49 11.59 4.24
C THR A 11 21.67 12.60 5.37
N VAL A 12 22.23 12.17 6.50
CA VAL A 12 22.48 13.05 7.65
C VAL A 12 23.52 14.12 7.32
N ALA A 13 24.59 13.75 6.61
CA ALA A 13 25.64 14.69 6.21
C ALA A 13 25.14 15.73 5.18
N ALA A 14 24.25 15.33 4.28
CA ALA A 14 23.75 16.19 3.21
C ALA A 14 22.53 17.04 3.62
N GLY A 15 21.82 16.65 4.69
CA GLY A 15 20.57 17.31 5.13
C GLY A 15 19.37 17.05 4.22
N TYR A 16 19.50 16.11 3.26
CA TYR A 16 18.42 15.67 2.37
C TYR A 16 18.55 14.16 2.10
N PRO A 17 17.46 13.46 1.72
CA PRO A 17 17.51 12.03 1.48
C PRO A 17 18.50 11.64 0.36
N VAL A 18 19.53 10.88 0.71
CA VAL A 18 20.50 10.28 -0.20
C VAL A 18 20.25 8.78 -0.28
N PHE A 19 20.28 8.24 -1.50
CA PHE A 19 20.03 6.82 -1.74
C PHE A 19 21.34 6.04 -1.88
N ASP A 20 21.32 4.79 -1.42
CA ASP A 20 22.41 3.85 -1.62
C ASP A 20 22.19 3.09 -2.94
N TRP A 21 22.95 3.50 -3.96
CA TRP A 21 22.90 2.92 -5.30
C TRP A 21 23.69 1.61 -5.43
N GLU A 22 24.65 1.35 -4.54
CA GLU A 22 25.46 0.12 -4.58
C GLU A 22 24.61 -1.10 -4.18
N ASN A 23 23.69 -0.90 -3.23
CA ASN A 23 22.73 -1.92 -2.79
C ASN A 23 21.32 -1.72 -3.39
N ALA A 24 21.21 -1.04 -4.53
CA ALA A 24 19.94 -0.80 -5.19
C ALA A 24 19.21 -2.11 -5.51
N TYR A 25 17.95 -2.23 -5.07
CA TYR A 25 17.07 -3.37 -5.33
C TYR A 25 17.55 -4.72 -4.76
N VAL A 26 18.59 -4.73 -3.94
CA VAL A 26 18.99 -5.90 -3.14
C VAL A 26 17.99 -6.13 -2.00
N PRO A 27 17.66 -5.14 -1.14
CA PRO A 27 16.73 -5.37 -0.06
C PRO A 27 15.29 -5.45 -0.56
N ARG A 28 14.50 -6.28 0.12
CA ARG A 28 13.09 -6.51 -0.19
C ARG A 28 12.24 -6.21 1.02
N PHE A 29 11.08 -5.61 0.79
CA PHE A 29 10.06 -5.50 1.84
C PHE A 29 9.61 -6.87 2.30
N ASP A 30 9.35 -6.97 3.60
CA ASP A 30 8.85 -8.18 4.26
C ASP A 30 7.54 -8.66 3.63
N ASP A 31 7.31 -9.96 3.74
CA ASP A 31 6.06 -10.56 3.29
C ASP A 31 4.88 -10.07 4.14
N TYR A 32 3.73 -9.88 3.48
CA TYR A 32 2.50 -9.41 4.10
C TYR A 32 1.32 -10.27 3.66
N PHE A 33 0.29 -10.34 4.50
CA PHE A 33 -0.94 -11.07 4.18
C PHE A 33 -2.04 -10.10 3.78
N ARG A 34 -2.76 -10.39 2.70
CA ARG A 34 -3.90 -9.60 2.24
C ARG A 34 -5.10 -10.50 2.01
N THR A 35 -6.22 -10.15 2.65
CA THR A 35 -7.51 -10.76 2.39
C THR A 35 -8.46 -9.71 1.82
N SER A 36 -9.29 -10.17 0.89
CA SER A 36 -10.35 -9.36 0.33
C SER A 36 -11.62 -10.18 0.30
N PHE A 37 -12.68 -9.62 0.84
CA PHE A 37 -14.01 -10.18 0.77
C PHE A 37 -14.87 -9.27 -0.09
N ARG A 38 -15.58 -9.84 -1.07
CA ARG A 38 -16.54 -9.10 -1.90
C ARG A 38 -17.85 -9.86 -1.91
N VAL A 39 -18.92 -9.15 -1.63
CA VAL A 39 -20.29 -9.64 -1.72
C VAL A 39 -21.10 -8.69 -2.60
N GLY A 40 -22.06 -9.23 -3.35
CA GLY A 40 -22.93 -8.39 -4.14
C GLY A 40 -24.21 -9.07 -4.58
N LEU A 41 -25.17 -8.23 -4.94
CA LEU A 41 -26.46 -8.62 -5.46
C LEU A 41 -26.60 -8.05 -6.87
N ARG A 42 -26.90 -8.92 -7.83
CA ARG A 42 -27.17 -8.54 -9.22
C ARG A 42 -28.60 -8.89 -9.56
N ARG A 43 -29.34 -7.91 -10.07
CA ARG A 43 -30.67 -8.09 -10.63
C ARG A 43 -30.61 -7.80 -12.12
N ASN A 44 -31.00 -8.79 -12.91
CA ASN A 44 -31.05 -8.67 -14.36
C ASN A 44 -32.51 -8.59 -14.82
N GLU A 45 -32.87 -7.51 -15.54
CA GLU A 45 -34.17 -7.34 -16.18
C GLU A 45 -33.97 -7.14 -17.69
N ARG A 46 -35.03 -7.39 -18.47
CA ARG A 46 -34.99 -7.42 -19.93
C ARG A 46 -34.49 -6.13 -20.61
N LYS A 47 -34.56 -4.99 -19.93
CA LYS A 47 -34.12 -3.66 -20.44
C LYS A 47 -33.19 -2.92 -19.46
N PHE A 48 -32.83 -3.55 -18.35
CA PHE A 48 -32.13 -2.87 -17.26
C PHE A 48 -31.50 -3.88 -16.31
N ASN A 49 -30.21 -3.71 -16.04
CA ASN A 49 -29.49 -4.54 -15.08
C ASN A 49 -28.86 -3.65 -14.01
N VAL A 50 -28.96 -4.09 -12.76
CA VAL A 50 -28.37 -3.39 -11.61
C VAL A 50 -27.51 -4.37 -10.83
N ALA A 51 -26.31 -3.92 -10.46
CA ALA A 51 -25.46 -4.64 -9.52
C ALA A 51 -25.07 -3.73 -8.36
N PHE A 52 -25.24 -4.25 -7.14
CA PHE A 52 -24.72 -3.68 -5.91
C PHE A 52 -23.60 -4.59 -5.41
N LEU A 53 -22.41 -4.03 -5.24
CA LEU A 53 -21.22 -4.74 -4.81
C LEU A 53 -20.62 -3.99 -3.62
N ILE A 54 -20.28 -4.74 -2.58
CA ILE A 54 -19.51 -4.25 -1.44
C ILE A 54 -18.24 -5.09 -1.38
N ASP A 55 -17.09 -4.43 -1.35
CA ASP A 55 -15.82 -5.06 -1.04
C ASP A 55 -15.21 -4.50 0.24
N VAL A 56 -14.68 -5.43 1.03
CA VAL A 56 -13.96 -5.16 2.26
C VAL A 56 -12.58 -5.77 2.09
N GLN A 57 -11.56 -4.94 2.20
CA GLN A 57 -10.18 -5.37 2.10
C GLN A 57 -9.52 -5.23 3.46
N TYR A 58 -8.79 -6.28 3.84
CA TYR A 58 -7.99 -6.33 5.05
C TYR A 58 -6.57 -6.76 4.71
N ARG A 59 -5.58 -6.19 5.39
CA ARG A 59 -4.19 -6.64 5.31
C ARG A 59 -3.69 -6.94 6.71
N ALA A 60 -3.29 -8.19 6.94
CA ALA A 60 -2.66 -8.63 8.18
C ALA A 60 -1.15 -8.55 8.01
N ASN A 61 -0.44 -8.34 9.11
CA ASN A 61 1.02 -8.17 9.12
C ASN A 61 1.42 -6.95 8.29
N TYR A 62 1.13 -5.78 8.83
CA TYR A 62 1.36 -4.49 8.18
C TYR A 62 2.85 -4.27 7.88
N THR A 63 3.27 -4.66 6.70
CA THR A 63 4.59 -4.36 6.13
C THR A 63 4.48 -3.74 4.75
N TYR A 64 3.29 -3.23 4.39
CA TYR A 64 3.24 -2.21 3.35
C TYR A 64 3.58 -0.89 3.99
N ILE A 65 4.83 -0.46 3.77
CA ILE A 65 5.28 0.85 4.15
C ILE A 65 4.44 1.86 3.36
N TYR A 66 3.46 2.47 4.01
CA TYR A 66 2.64 3.52 3.39
C TYR A 66 3.52 4.71 3.04
N MET A 67 4.51 4.98 3.89
CA MET A 67 5.55 5.98 3.69
C MET A 67 6.87 5.50 4.28
N TYR A 68 7.89 5.32 3.41
CA TYR A 68 9.26 5.01 3.83
C TYR A 68 9.97 6.35 3.90
N ARG A 69 10.27 6.82 5.11
CA ARG A 69 10.88 8.13 5.29
C ARG A 69 12.10 8.00 6.15
N ILE A 70 13.15 8.69 5.76
CA ILE A 70 14.32 8.92 6.61
C ILE A 70 14.20 10.31 7.24
N ASP A 71 14.44 10.39 8.54
CA ASP A 71 14.67 11.65 9.22
C ASP A 71 16.08 12.14 8.86
N VAL A 72 16.17 13.33 8.26
CA VAL A 72 17.43 13.89 7.78
C VAL A 72 18.34 14.39 8.90
N VAL A 73 17.80 14.55 10.12
CA VAL A 73 18.53 15.00 11.30
C VAL A 73 19.06 13.82 12.10
N THR A 74 18.22 12.80 12.34
CA THR A 74 18.61 11.64 13.15
C THR A 74 19.12 10.45 12.33
N GLY A 75 18.84 10.43 11.02
CA GLY A 75 19.13 9.27 10.16
C GLY A 75 18.15 8.11 10.36
N GLU A 76 17.17 8.25 11.25
CA GLU A 76 16.23 7.19 11.56
C GLU A 76 15.25 6.97 10.41
N ILE A 77 15.11 5.70 10.03
CA ILE A 77 14.15 5.28 9.01
C ILE A 77 12.82 4.98 9.69
N VAL A 78 11.87 5.87 9.50
CA VAL A 78 10.49 5.71 9.97
C VAL A 78 9.70 4.92 8.93
N LYS A 79 9.14 3.79 9.37
CA LYS A 79 8.20 2.98 8.60
C LYS A 79 6.79 3.23 9.13
N ASP A 80 5.98 3.96 8.36
CA ASP A 80 4.55 4.14 8.72
C ASP A 80 3.73 2.96 8.18
N PHE A 81 3.00 2.32 9.09
CA PHE A 81 2.25 1.08 8.87
C PHE A 81 0.73 1.27 8.90
N ASN A 82 0.22 2.51 8.77
CA ASN A 82 -1.21 2.78 8.88
C ASN A 82 -2.00 2.47 7.59
N MET A 83 -2.77 1.38 7.58
CA MET A 83 -3.73 1.10 6.49
C MET A 83 -4.88 0.16 6.91
N GLY A 84 -5.89 0.70 7.64
CA GLY A 84 -7.02 -0.04 8.22
C GLY A 84 -7.94 -0.85 7.28
N TRP A 85 -9.20 -0.99 7.67
CA TRP A 85 -10.22 -1.61 6.83
C TRP A 85 -10.58 -0.68 5.67
N TYR A 86 -10.56 -1.19 4.43
CA TYR A 86 -10.96 -0.42 3.25
C TYR A 86 -12.28 -0.95 2.70
N PRO A 87 -13.42 -0.35 3.11
CA PRO A 87 -14.70 -0.63 2.49
C PRO A 87 -14.82 0.16 1.19
N ASN A 88 -15.15 -0.54 0.09
CA ASN A 88 -15.60 0.11 -1.14
C ASN A 88 -16.99 -0.40 -1.52
N GLY A 89 -17.83 0.53 -1.96
CA GLY A 89 -19.12 0.23 -2.57
C GLY A 89 -19.06 0.49 -4.06
N THR A 90 -19.65 -0.38 -4.87
CA THR A 90 -19.85 -0.16 -6.31
C THR A 90 -21.31 -0.40 -6.66
N VAL A 91 -21.92 0.58 -7.34
CA VAL A 91 -23.22 0.43 -7.99
C VAL A 91 -23.00 0.48 -9.50
N ARG A 92 -23.53 -0.49 -10.23
CA ARG A 92 -23.44 -0.55 -11.69
C ARG A 92 -24.83 -0.64 -12.30
N PHE A 93 -25.11 0.27 -13.23
CA PHE A 93 -26.29 0.27 -14.08
C PHE A 93 -25.89 -0.12 -15.51
N GLN A 94 -26.66 -0.99 -16.14
CA GLN A 94 -26.45 -1.39 -17.54
C GLN A 94 -27.81 -1.47 -18.24
N PHE A 95 -27.93 -0.80 -19.38
CA PHE A 95 -29.15 -0.69 -20.19
C PHE A 95 -29.08 -1.62 -21.39
#